data_AF-A0A2L2Z7S4-F1
#
_entry.id   AF-A0A2L2Z7S4-F1
#
_cell.length_a   1.000
_cell.length_b   1.000
_cell.length_c   1.000
_cell.angle_alpha   90.00
_cell.angle_beta   90.00
_cell.angle_gamma   90.00
#
_symmetry.space_group_name_H-M   'P 1'
#
loop_
_entity.id
_entity.type
_entity.pdbx_description
1 polymer ?
#
loop_
_entity_poly.entity_id
_entity_poly.type
_entity_poly.pdbx_seq_one_letter_code
_entity_poly.pdbx_strand_id
1 'polypeptide(L)' 'YCSSGCEANADTGTSLIALPVDEIDKLIMEIGSTPLMLGEFVVDCNLIPIFPTVSFTLGGRSFDVKG' A
#
# COMPACT_ATOMS: atom_id res chain seq x y z
N TYR A 1 -7.18 3.76 -7.00
CA TYR A 1 -7.38 3.09 -5.71
C TYR A 1 -8.74 3.49 -5.17
N CYS A 2 -9.65 2.55 -4.91
CA CYS A 2 -10.91 2.78 -4.16
C CYS A 2 -11.72 4.05 -4.57
N SER A 3 -11.90 4.31 -5.88
CA SER A 3 -12.38 5.62 -6.38
C SER A 3 -13.85 5.94 -6.09
N SER A 4 -14.70 4.93 -5.92
CA SER A 4 -16.12 5.08 -5.56
C SER A 4 -16.37 4.88 -4.06
N GLY A 5 -15.31 4.79 -3.26
CA GLY A 5 -15.37 4.22 -1.91
C GLY A 5 -15.34 2.69 -1.94
N CYS A 6 -14.90 2.12 -0.82
CA CYS A 6 -14.74 0.69 -0.60
C CYS A 6 -14.86 0.39 0.90
N GLU A 7 -15.00 -0.88 1.22
CA GLU A 7 -15.02 -1.37 2.59
C GLU A 7 -13.59 -1.64 3.07
N ALA A 8 -13.36 -1.46 4.37
CA ALA A 8 -12.09 -1.75 5.01
C ALA A 8 -12.32 -2.25 6.43
N ASN A 9 -11.46 -3.17 6.89
CA ASN A 9 -11.54 -3.77 8.22
C ASN A 9 -10.31 -3.39 9.04
N ALA A 10 -10.53 -2.99 10.30
CA ALA A 10 -9.46 -2.82 11.27
C ALA A 10 -9.16 -4.17 11.93
N ASP A 11 -8.18 -4.90 11.40
CA ASP A 11 -7.87 -6.26 11.82
C ASP A 11 -6.47 -6.35 12.46
N THR A 12 -6.42 -6.51 13.79
CA THR A 12 -5.17 -6.71 14.53
C THR A 12 -4.52 -8.07 14.26
N GLY A 13 -5.24 -9.00 13.63
CA GLY A 13 -4.73 -10.33 13.26
C GLY A 13 -3.96 -10.36 11.94
N THR A 14 -3.97 -9.27 11.16
CA THR A 14 -3.26 -9.17 9.89
C THR A 14 -2.00 -8.31 10.04
N SER A 15 -0.84 -8.83 9.64
CA SER A 15 0.45 -8.15 9.81
C SER A 15 0.68 -6.98 8.84
N LEU A 16 0.08 -7.02 7.65
CA LEU A 16 0.30 -6.08 6.55
C LEU A 16 -1.00 -5.36 6.16
N ILE A 17 -0.87 -4.29 5.37
CA ILE A 17 -2.03 -3.66 4.73
C ILE A 17 -2.44 -4.53 3.54
N ALA A 18 -3.62 -5.15 3.61
CA ALA A 18 -4.19 -5.94 2.53
C ALA A 18 -5.03 -5.06 1.59
N LEU A 19 -4.85 -5.24 0.28
CA LEU A 19 -5.55 -4.52 -0.79
C LEU A 19 -6.02 -5.51 -1.87
N PRO A 20 -6.99 -5.14 -2.72
CA PRO A 20 -7.29 -5.89 -3.94
C PRO A 20 -6.05 -6.10 -4.81
N VAL A 21 -5.93 -7.27 -5.44
CA VAL A 21 -4.74 -7.69 -6.21
C VAL A 21 -4.38 -6.67 -7.30
N ASP A 22 -5.38 -6.17 -8.02
CA ASP A 22 -5.17 -5.21 -9.11
C ASP A 22 -4.79 -3.79 -8.63
N GLU A 23 -5.07 -3.47 -7.37
CA GLU A 23 -4.64 -2.23 -6.73
C GLU A 23 -3.22 -2.36 -6.21
N ILE A 24 -2.90 -3.43 -5.48
CA ILE A 24 -1.54 -3.64 -5.00
C ILE A 24 -0.57 -3.72 -6.18
N ASP A 25 -0.86 -4.49 -7.24
CA ASP A 25 0.00 -4.63 -8.42
C ASP A 25 0.40 -3.27 -9.02
N LYS A 26 -0.53 -2.32 -9.11
CA LYS A 26 -0.24 -0.96 -9.59
C LYS A 26 0.70 -0.23 -8.63
N LEU A 27 0.45 -0.31 -7.32
CA LEU A 27 1.26 0.36 -6.30
C LEU A 27 2.70 -0.17 -6.27
N ILE A 28 2.89 -1.48 -6.25
CA ILE A 28 4.24 -2.10 -6.23
C ILE A 28 5.04 -1.81 -7.51
N MET A 29 4.37 -1.64 -8.65
CA MET A 29 5.00 -1.14 -9.89
C MET A 29 5.39 0.34 -9.78
N GLU A 30 4.54 1.20 -9.20
CA GLU A 30 4.79 2.64 -9.03
C GLU A 30 5.98 2.92 -8.09
N ILE A 31 6.12 2.17 -7.00
CA ILE A 31 7.22 2.36 -6.01
C ILE A 31 8.53 1.67 -6.42
N GLY A 32 8.58 1.00 -7.57
CA GLY A 32 9.78 0.33 -8.07
C GLY A 32 10.19 -0.90 -7.28
N SER A 33 9.22 -1.64 -6.74
CA SER A 33 9.51 -2.88 -6.01
C SER A 33 9.90 -4.03 -6.93
N THR A 34 10.64 -5.00 -6.39
CA THR A 34 11.05 -6.23 -7.06
C THR A 34 10.38 -7.43 -6.39
N PRO A 35 9.73 -8.34 -7.13
CA PRO A 35 9.15 -9.55 -6.56
C PRO A 35 10.23 -10.54 -6.12
N LEU A 36 9.97 -11.22 -5.01
CA LEU A 36 10.75 -12.35 -4.50
C LEU A 36 10.05 -13.67 -4.83
N MET A 37 10.79 -14.78 -4.80
CA MET A 37 10.27 -16.11 -5.16
C MET A 37 9.10 -16.60 -4.30
N LEU A 38 8.91 -16.02 -3.11
CA LEU A 38 7.85 -16.39 -2.17
C LEU A 38 6.62 -15.45 -2.21
N GLY A 39 6.52 -14.59 -3.23
CA GLY A 39 5.39 -13.66 -3.40
C GLY A 39 5.49 -12.38 -2.56
N GLU A 40 6.61 -12.19 -1.87
CA GLU A 40 6.95 -10.94 -1.20
C GLU A 40 7.55 -9.94 -2.20
N PHE A 41 7.58 -8.66 -1.83
CA PHE A 41 8.18 -7.60 -2.64
C PHE A 41 9.25 -6.89 -1.81
N VAL A 42 10.36 -6.56 -2.46
CA VAL A 42 11.45 -5.79 -1.84
C VAL A 42 11.63 -4.47 -2.57
N VAL A 43 12.04 -3.43 -1.83
CA VAL A 43 12.34 -2.11 -2.37
C VAL A 43 13.77 -1.69 -1.99
N ASP A 44 14.39 -0.83 -2.79
CA ASP A 44 15.65 -0.18 -2.41
C ASP A 44 15.37 0.87 -1.33
N CYS A 45 15.95 0.68 -0.14
CA CYS A 45 15.80 1.59 0.99
C CYS A 45 16.24 3.04 0.68
N ASN A 46 17.12 3.24 -0.31
CA ASN A 46 17.54 4.58 -0.74
C ASN A 46 16.43 5.35 -1.46
N LEU A 47 15.40 4.66 -1.96
CA LEU A 47 14.25 5.27 -2.62
C LEU A 47 13.13 5.66 -1.64
N ILE A 48 13.20 5.22 -0.38
CA ILE A 48 12.20 5.55 0.64
C ILE A 48 11.90 7.07 0.73
N PRO A 49 12.90 7.98 0.74
CA PRO A 49 12.63 9.41 0.85
C PRO A 49 11.86 10.02 -0.33
N ILE A 50 11.80 9.32 -1.48
CA ILE A 50 11.09 9.77 -2.68
C ILE A 50 9.77 9.02 -2.89
N PHE A 51 9.39 8.11 -2.00
CA PHE A 51 8.14 7.38 -2.11
C PHE A 51 6.93 8.30 -1.94
N PRO A 52 5.83 8.04 -2.69
CA PRO A 52 4.61 8.77 -2.48
C PRO A 52 4.05 8.46 -1.09
N THR A 53 3.44 9.46 -0.46
CA THR A 53 2.63 9.23 0.75
C THR A 53 1.33 8.55 0.34
N VAL A 54 1.01 7.42 0.97
CA VAL A 54 -0.28 6.75 0.79
C VAL A 54 -1.25 7.31 1.83
N SER A 55 -2.39 7.85 1.40
CA SER A 55 -3.39 8.44 2.29
C SER A 55 -4.69 7.64 2.27
N PHE A 56 -5.12 7.18 3.44
CA PHE A 56 -6.39 6.50 3.64
C PHE A 56 -7.43 7.50 4.15
N THR A 57 -8.52 7.70 3.41
CA THR A 57 -9.61 8.57 3.86
C THR A 57 -10.72 7.73 4.47
N LEU A 58 -10.88 7.80 5.79
CA LEU A 58 -11.86 7.06 6.56
C LEU A 58 -12.79 8.04 7.28
N GLY A 59 -14.10 7.99 6.99
CA GLY A 59 -15.07 8.89 7.63
C GLY A 59 -14.76 10.38 7.42
N GLY A 60 -14.18 10.75 6.27
CA GLY A 60 -13.78 12.12 5.94
C GLY A 60 -12.48 12.60 6.59
N ARG A 61 -11.73 11.72 7.26
CA ARG A 61 -10.41 12.02 7.84
C ARG A 61 -9.32 11.27 7.11
N SER A 62 -8.21 11.94 6.84
CA SER A 62 -7.03 11.37 6.18
C SER A 62 -6.05 10.78 7.21
N PHE A 63 -5.54 9.59 6.89
CA PHE A 63 -4.50 8.89 7.64
C PHE A 63 -3.36 8.58 6.69
N ASP A 64 -2.21 9.20 6.91
CA ASP A 64 -1.08 9.13 6.00
C ASP A 64 -0.08 8.07 6.45
N VAL A 65 0.35 7.25 5.49
CA VAL A 65 1.46 6.31 5.62
C VAL A 65 2.60 6.81 4.74
N LYS A 66 3.75 7.03 5.37
CA LYS A 66 4.97 7.49 4.71
C LYS A 66 5.93 6.31 4.59
N GLY A 67 6.77 6.37 3.55
CA GLY A 67 7.97 5.55 3.44
C GLY A 67 8.95 5.89 4.56
#